data_AF-R8BT70-F1
#
_entry.id   AF-R8BT70-F1
#
_cell.length_a   1.000
_cell.length_b   1.000
_cell.length_c   1.000
_cell.angle_alpha   90.00
_cell.angle_beta   90.00
_cell.angle_gamma   90.00
#
_symmetry.space_group_name_H-M   'P 1'
#
loop_
_entity.id
_entity.type
_entity.pdbx_description
1 polymer ?
#
loop_
_entity_poly.entity_id
_entity_poly.type
_entity_poly.pdbx_seq_one_letter_code
_entity_poly.pdbx_strand_id
1 'polypeptide(L)'
;MVEEALEVATEAQGDGQPLHLDDHVDSKGNTLLHIVNDPQLVLRILQKCDVDVNAVNEKKFTPLMVASKYGRFDMVRAFFGDPRVDIAAKELRGLTAVELAKDDDVRNKIDDLTLFSTPPGPESRSTAVVRSYFVEDATVRFVLKSGAPVDKFSYAVTTCRRSLTDFEHLAKLLAMENPASWIPSLAGLRSPFQIPVKPSRAVLKDLQIRMDWFLRILLAHPTFATHEMLWEFFLVPDLQPDMMEQRSKLKAETRAEKVRDELEPLEDVREVEQFIDHARDMVRSVNHSTKSVARRMNTLGNAAYDLYDASVLLSKAVATINFLPPEHIAAFEAYVRTLAPLQSNPYATFHASYVALQSTVDAIIAALARPPRLINQIAGLRRQAERNYSSLSRSTRWPLGLLDDTRQRMNEEREERARQSQIDGDNLSKELRYTQQVVAAELAGWQDMHERMGRKAIKELAKGMLVMERMRLEGMKRALRKIQGVGNPSLAMLYEEPNLASKSSSSSSEQTASKEEEAADGLTIGSEGDEAGEASGQVDPVGDA
;
A
#
# COMPACT_ATOMS: atom_id res chain seq x y z
N MET A 1 31.75 -29.81 -5.10
CA MET A 1 32.80 -28.85 -5.50
C MET A 1 32.57 -27.43 -4.96
N VAL A 2 31.64 -26.60 -5.44
CA VAL A 2 31.52 -25.22 -4.89
C VAL A 2 30.87 -25.17 -3.49
N GLU A 3 29.93 -26.07 -3.20
CA GLU A 3 29.33 -26.19 -1.85
C GLU A 3 30.36 -26.61 -0.81
N GLU A 4 31.03 -27.71 -1.12
CA GLU A 4 32.17 -28.23 -0.38
C GLU A 4 33.29 -27.19 -0.24
N ALA A 5 33.54 -26.36 -1.25
CA ALA A 5 34.50 -25.26 -1.14
C ALA A 5 34.04 -24.15 -0.19
N LEU A 6 32.74 -23.79 -0.16
CA LEU A 6 32.21 -22.83 0.80
C LEU A 6 32.27 -23.40 2.23
N GLU A 7 31.96 -24.68 2.40
CA GLU A 7 32.01 -25.37 3.69
C GLU A 7 33.46 -25.46 4.20
N VAL A 8 34.38 -25.93 3.37
CA VAL A 8 35.82 -25.96 3.70
C VAL A 8 36.37 -24.56 3.98
N ALA A 9 35.96 -23.53 3.23
CA ALA A 9 36.38 -22.16 3.50
C ALA A 9 35.82 -21.65 4.83
N THR A 10 34.58 -22.02 5.17
CA THR A 10 33.96 -21.67 6.47
C THR A 10 34.67 -22.38 7.62
N GLU A 11 35.01 -23.66 7.46
CA GLU A 11 35.81 -24.40 8.44
C GLU A 11 37.21 -23.81 8.61
N ALA A 12 37.85 -23.41 7.52
CA ALA A 12 39.17 -22.78 7.54
C ALA A 12 39.16 -21.38 8.20
N GLN A 13 38.02 -20.68 8.19
CA GLN A 13 37.86 -19.40 8.91
C GLN A 13 37.98 -19.59 10.43
N GLY A 14 37.55 -20.74 10.96
CA GLY A 14 37.84 -21.17 12.34
C GLY A 14 37.17 -20.38 13.47
N ASP A 15 36.28 -19.42 13.16
CA ASP A 15 35.59 -18.58 14.13
C ASP A 15 34.15 -19.01 14.43
N GLY A 16 33.68 -20.08 13.78
CA GLY A 16 32.32 -20.62 13.94
C GLY A 16 31.21 -19.70 13.41
N GLN A 17 31.55 -18.65 12.66
CA GLN A 17 30.61 -17.72 12.04
C GLN A 17 30.38 -18.08 10.56
N PRO A 18 29.30 -17.55 9.94
CA PRO A 18 29.15 -17.61 8.49
C PRO A 18 30.40 -17.11 7.76
N LEU A 19 30.69 -17.64 6.57
CA LEU A 19 31.86 -17.24 5.80
C LEU A 19 31.83 -15.72 5.48
N HIS A 20 32.90 -15.03 5.85
CA HIS A 20 33.04 -13.59 5.62
C HIS A 20 33.53 -13.32 4.20
N LEU A 21 32.66 -12.73 3.39
CA LEU A 21 32.98 -12.42 1.98
C LEU A 21 33.08 -10.91 1.71
N ASP A 22 32.95 -10.09 2.74
CA ASP A 22 32.86 -8.63 2.65
C ASP A 22 34.19 -7.94 2.34
N ASP A 23 35.32 -8.51 2.76
CA ASP A 23 36.66 -7.96 2.50
C ASP A 23 37.23 -8.33 1.12
N HIS A 24 36.57 -9.24 0.39
CA HIS A 24 36.98 -9.64 -0.96
C HIS A 24 36.46 -8.67 -2.02
N VAL A 25 37.17 -7.55 -2.18
CA VAL A 25 36.93 -6.55 -3.21
C VAL A 25 38.04 -6.54 -4.27
N ASP A 26 37.66 -6.45 -5.54
CA ASP A 26 38.62 -6.25 -6.64
C ASP A 26 39.11 -4.78 -6.70
N SER A 27 40.04 -4.50 -7.63
CA SER A 27 40.59 -3.15 -7.85
C SER A 27 39.60 -2.11 -8.37
N LYS A 28 38.34 -2.49 -8.61
CA LYS A 28 37.23 -1.61 -9.01
C LYS A 28 36.16 -1.52 -7.92
N GLY A 29 36.43 -2.07 -6.73
CA GLY A 29 35.50 -2.14 -5.61
C GLY A 29 34.35 -3.14 -5.81
N ASN A 30 34.45 -4.09 -6.75
CA ASN A 30 33.44 -5.13 -6.92
C ASN A 30 33.60 -6.19 -5.83
N THR A 31 32.54 -6.43 -5.06
CA THR A 31 32.43 -7.59 -4.17
C THR A 31 32.18 -8.87 -4.98
N LEU A 32 32.28 -10.04 -4.36
CA LEU A 32 32.00 -11.32 -5.02
C LEU A 32 30.62 -11.34 -5.69
N LEU A 33 29.60 -10.74 -5.06
CA LEU A 33 28.23 -10.65 -5.63
C LEU A 33 28.16 -9.87 -6.95
N HIS A 34 29.08 -8.95 -7.20
CA HIS A 34 29.14 -8.22 -8.48
C HIS A 34 29.70 -9.09 -9.62
N ILE A 35 30.54 -10.07 -9.30
CA ILE A 35 31.34 -10.81 -10.29
C ILE A 35 30.71 -12.15 -10.62
N VAL A 36 30.13 -12.84 -9.63
CA VAL A 36 29.51 -14.16 -9.79
C VAL A 36 28.46 -14.12 -10.91
N ASN A 37 28.42 -15.18 -11.70
CA ASN A 37 27.50 -15.35 -12.83
C ASN A 37 26.55 -16.53 -12.68
N ASP A 38 26.74 -17.38 -11.67
CA ASP A 38 25.88 -18.53 -11.39
C ASP A 38 24.80 -18.15 -10.37
N PRO A 39 23.50 -18.20 -10.73
CA PRO A 39 22.40 -17.86 -9.83
C PRO A 39 22.30 -18.81 -8.63
N GLN A 40 22.63 -20.09 -8.78
CA GLN A 40 22.58 -21.05 -7.67
C GLN A 40 23.64 -20.74 -6.63
N LEU A 41 24.84 -20.37 -7.09
CA LEU A 41 25.90 -19.89 -6.21
C LEU A 41 25.51 -18.60 -5.48
N VAL A 42 24.87 -17.65 -6.15
CA VAL A 42 24.38 -16.42 -5.48
C VAL A 42 23.38 -16.75 -4.38
N LEU A 43 22.39 -17.61 -4.64
CA LEU A 43 21.41 -17.99 -3.62
C LEU A 43 22.10 -18.61 -2.40
N ARG A 44 23.13 -19.43 -2.61
CA ARG A 44 23.91 -20.04 -1.52
C ARG A 44 24.74 -19.01 -0.75
N ILE A 45 25.39 -18.07 -1.45
CA ILE A 45 26.13 -16.97 -0.82
C ILE A 45 25.19 -16.13 0.05
N LEU A 46 24.02 -15.77 -0.49
CA LEU A 46 23.02 -15.00 0.24
C LEU A 46 22.51 -15.74 1.49
N GLN A 47 22.40 -17.06 1.46
CA GLN A 47 21.89 -17.86 2.59
C GLN A 47 22.94 -18.21 3.64
N LYS A 48 24.15 -18.60 3.22
CA LYS A 48 25.17 -19.21 4.10
C LYS A 48 26.31 -18.26 4.48
N CYS A 49 26.48 -17.13 3.79
CA CYS A 49 27.65 -16.25 3.98
C CYS A 49 27.25 -14.88 4.53
N ASP A 50 28.18 -14.23 5.23
CA ASP A 50 28.05 -12.85 5.68
C ASP A 50 28.53 -11.91 4.57
N VAL A 51 27.59 -11.17 3.97
CA VAL A 51 27.85 -10.27 2.84
C VAL A 51 26.93 -9.05 2.87
N ASP A 52 27.46 -7.90 2.49
CA ASP A 52 26.64 -6.74 2.18
C ASP A 52 26.02 -6.88 0.78
N VAL A 53 24.74 -7.26 0.75
CA VAL A 53 23.97 -7.47 -0.48
C VAL A 53 23.79 -6.20 -1.31
N ASN A 54 23.89 -5.03 -0.69
CA ASN A 54 23.70 -3.71 -1.32
C ASN A 54 25.03 -2.96 -1.46
N ALA A 55 26.16 -3.63 -1.28
CA ALA A 55 27.48 -3.05 -1.47
C ALA A 55 27.58 -2.39 -2.84
N VAL A 56 28.22 -1.23 -2.90
CA VAL A 56 28.40 -0.48 -4.14
C VAL A 56 29.86 -0.47 -4.57
N ASN A 57 30.11 -0.67 -5.86
CA ASN A 57 31.45 -0.52 -6.42
C ASN A 57 31.85 0.97 -6.61
N GLU A 58 33.03 1.24 -7.17
CA GLU A 58 33.52 2.61 -7.39
C GLU A 58 32.58 3.47 -8.26
N LYS A 59 31.82 2.83 -9.16
CA LYS A 59 30.82 3.49 -10.02
C LYS A 59 29.44 3.58 -9.38
N LYS A 60 29.34 3.28 -8.08
CA LYS A 60 28.08 3.24 -7.32
C LYS A 60 27.04 2.25 -7.88
N PHE A 61 27.47 1.19 -8.56
CA PHE A 61 26.59 0.09 -8.94
C PHE A 61 26.51 -0.94 -7.82
N THR A 62 25.30 -1.44 -7.55
CA THR A 62 25.06 -2.62 -6.71
C THR A 62 25.17 -3.91 -7.54
N PRO A 63 25.27 -5.10 -6.91
CA PRO A 63 25.25 -6.38 -7.62
C PRO A 63 24.02 -6.53 -8.54
N LEU A 64 22.84 -6.11 -8.05
CA LEU A 64 21.60 -6.12 -8.82
C LEU A 64 21.71 -5.25 -10.09
N MET A 65 22.26 -4.04 -9.97
CA MET A 65 22.45 -3.14 -11.12
C MET A 65 23.41 -3.73 -12.17
N VAL A 66 24.49 -4.38 -11.72
CA VAL A 66 25.43 -5.06 -12.62
C VAL A 66 24.72 -6.19 -13.38
N ALA A 67 23.95 -7.03 -12.67
CA ALA A 67 23.17 -8.10 -13.29
C ALA A 67 22.17 -7.57 -14.34
N SER A 68 21.43 -6.50 -14.01
CA SER A 68 20.47 -5.88 -14.94
C SER A 68 21.14 -5.24 -16.15
N LYS A 69 22.25 -4.51 -15.96
CA LYS A 69 23.00 -3.85 -17.03
C LYS A 69 23.53 -4.82 -18.08
N TYR A 70 23.94 -6.02 -17.64
CA TYR A 70 24.45 -7.08 -18.52
C TYR A 70 23.37 -8.09 -18.95
N GLY A 71 22.09 -7.83 -18.65
CA GLY A 71 20.97 -8.68 -19.08
C GLY A 71 20.93 -10.06 -18.43
N ARG A 72 21.60 -10.26 -17.29
CA ARG A 72 21.68 -11.54 -16.57
C ARG A 72 20.41 -11.78 -15.77
N PHE A 73 19.31 -12.13 -16.44
CA PHE A 73 17.99 -12.20 -15.81
C PHE A 73 17.91 -13.22 -14.66
N ASP A 74 18.53 -14.40 -14.78
CA ASP A 74 18.50 -15.39 -13.68
C ASP A 74 19.17 -14.88 -12.41
N MET A 75 20.22 -14.07 -12.55
CA MET A 75 20.87 -13.38 -11.43
C MET A 75 19.95 -12.31 -10.83
N VAL A 76 19.26 -11.54 -11.69
CA VAL A 76 18.27 -10.57 -11.24
C VAL A 76 17.15 -11.26 -10.45
N ARG A 77 16.64 -12.40 -10.92
CA ARG A 77 15.63 -13.20 -10.20
C ARG A 77 16.14 -13.67 -8.84
N ALA A 78 17.40 -14.12 -8.75
CA ALA A 78 17.99 -14.54 -7.48
C ALA A 78 18.06 -13.38 -6.46
N PHE A 79 18.52 -12.19 -6.89
CA PHE A 79 18.57 -11.01 -6.03
C PHE A 79 17.18 -10.50 -5.63
N PHE A 80 16.20 -10.50 -6.54
CA PHE A 80 14.82 -10.09 -6.24
C PHE A 80 14.13 -10.97 -5.19
N GLY A 81 14.57 -12.22 -5.05
CA GLY A 81 14.04 -13.15 -4.05
C GLY A 81 14.52 -12.89 -2.62
N ASP A 82 15.57 -12.09 -2.43
CA ASP A 82 16.11 -11.77 -1.11
C ASP A 82 15.53 -10.44 -0.59
N PRO A 83 14.82 -10.44 0.56
CA PRO A 83 14.19 -9.24 1.11
C PRO A 83 15.19 -8.16 1.56
N ARG A 84 16.48 -8.47 1.66
CA ARG A 84 17.54 -7.52 2.02
C ARG A 84 17.97 -6.65 0.84
N VAL A 85 17.67 -7.04 -0.39
CA VAL A 85 18.12 -6.34 -1.60
C VAL A 85 17.28 -5.07 -1.83
N ASP A 86 17.96 -3.93 -1.96
CA ASP A 86 17.34 -2.65 -2.31
C ASP A 86 17.11 -2.57 -3.82
N ILE A 87 15.93 -2.99 -4.25
CA ILE A 87 15.50 -2.97 -5.65
C ILE A 87 15.42 -1.52 -6.17
N ALA A 88 15.18 -0.54 -5.29
CA ALA A 88 15.03 0.86 -5.63
C ALA A 88 16.34 1.67 -5.53
N ALA A 89 17.47 1.00 -5.26
CA ALA A 89 18.78 1.63 -5.22
C ALA A 89 19.08 2.42 -6.51
N LYS A 90 19.84 3.51 -6.37
CA LYS A 90 20.18 4.42 -7.47
C LYS A 90 21.68 4.63 -7.58
N GLU A 91 22.17 4.62 -8.81
CA GLU A 91 23.55 4.99 -9.14
C GLU A 91 23.75 6.52 -9.21
N LEU A 92 24.98 6.98 -9.47
CA LEU A 92 25.39 8.40 -9.53
C LEU A 92 24.48 9.31 -10.38
N ARG A 93 23.94 8.81 -11.50
CA ARG A 93 23.01 9.54 -12.40
C ARG A 93 21.54 9.42 -11.97
N GLY A 94 21.26 8.71 -10.88
CA GLY A 94 19.92 8.50 -10.34
C GLY A 94 19.12 7.39 -11.03
N LEU A 95 19.80 6.48 -11.75
CA LEU A 95 19.16 5.35 -12.44
C LEU A 95 19.08 4.12 -11.53
N THR A 96 17.95 3.42 -11.62
CA THR A 96 17.67 2.14 -10.96
C THR A 96 18.16 0.95 -11.79
N ALA A 97 18.16 -0.25 -11.20
CA ALA A 97 18.54 -1.48 -11.91
C ALA A 97 17.75 -1.70 -13.22
N VAL A 98 16.44 -1.42 -13.21
CA VAL A 98 15.58 -1.55 -14.40
C VAL A 98 15.96 -0.55 -15.49
N GLU A 99 16.24 0.70 -15.13
CA GLU A 99 16.63 1.75 -16.09
C GLU A 99 18.02 1.51 -16.70
N LEU A 100 18.87 0.74 -16.03
CA LEU A 100 20.19 0.34 -16.54
C LEU A 100 20.14 -0.84 -17.52
N ALA A 101 19.07 -1.62 -17.52
CA ALA A 101 18.91 -2.71 -18.47
C ALA A 101 18.83 -2.15 -19.90
N LYS A 102 19.64 -2.71 -20.81
CA LYS A 102 19.70 -2.28 -22.22
C LYS A 102 18.52 -2.81 -23.03
N ASP A 103 18.17 -4.07 -22.80
CA ASP A 103 17.15 -4.77 -23.58
C ASP A 103 15.77 -4.57 -22.96
N ASP A 104 14.79 -4.25 -23.80
CA ASP A 104 13.39 -4.08 -23.39
C ASP A 104 12.82 -5.35 -22.77
N ASP A 105 13.24 -6.53 -23.24
CA ASP A 105 12.83 -7.82 -22.71
C ASP A 105 13.25 -8.02 -21.26
N VAL A 106 14.48 -7.60 -20.91
CA VAL A 106 14.97 -7.67 -19.52
C VAL A 106 14.16 -6.71 -18.65
N ARG A 107 13.88 -5.49 -19.13
CA ARG A 107 13.01 -4.55 -18.38
C ARG A 107 11.63 -5.14 -18.15
N ASN A 108 11.03 -5.74 -19.18
CA ASN A 108 9.72 -6.38 -19.09
C ASN A 108 9.73 -7.52 -18.06
N LYS A 109 10.74 -8.39 -18.07
CA LYS A 109 10.83 -9.48 -17.09
C LYS A 109 11.05 -8.97 -15.67
N ILE A 110 11.78 -7.87 -15.46
CA ILE A 110 11.93 -7.26 -14.13
C ILE A 110 10.62 -6.60 -13.68
N ASP A 111 9.92 -5.95 -14.61
CA ASP A 111 8.59 -5.42 -14.38
C ASP A 111 7.62 -6.57 -13.96
N ASP A 112 7.75 -7.77 -14.53
CA ASP A 112 6.98 -8.97 -14.12
C ASP A 112 7.35 -9.43 -12.70
N LEU A 113 8.63 -9.47 -12.34
CA LEU A 113 9.06 -9.79 -10.96
C LEU A 113 8.46 -8.79 -9.95
N THR A 114 8.38 -7.51 -10.32
CA THR A 114 7.78 -6.46 -9.49
C THR A 114 6.26 -6.62 -9.35
N LEU A 115 5.60 -7.11 -10.40
CA LEU A 115 4.17 -7.44 -10.35
C LEU A 115 3.90 -8.59 -9.38
N PHE A 116 4.67 -9.67 -9.47
CA PHE A 116 4.46 -10.88 -8.67
C PHE A 116 4.96 -10.77 -7.22
N SER A 117 5.76 -9.75 -6.89
CA SER A 117 6.07 -9.42 -5.50
C SER A 117 4.89 -8.74 -4.78
N THR A 118 3.92 -8.21 -5.52
CA THR A 118 2.67 -7.70 -4.96
C THR A 118 1.74 -8.86 -4.64
N PRO A 119 1.13 -8.91 -3.43
CA PRO A 119 0.21 -9.97 -3.07
C PRO A 119 -0.96 -10.03 -4.07
N PRO A 120 -1.37 -11.24 -4.49
CA PRO A 120 -2.43 -11.39 -5.47
C PRO A 120 -3.75 -10.84 -4.95
N GLY A 121 -4.50 -10.21 -5.85
CA GLY A 121 -5.85 -9.71 -5.62
C GLY A 121 -6.92 -10.81 -5.72
N PRO A 122 -8.19 -10.44 -5.83
CA PRO A 122 -9.27 -11.40 -6.11
C PRO A 122 -8.97 -12.22 -7.37
N GLU A 123 -9.40 -13.49 -7.39
CA GLU A 123 -9.13 -14.45 -8.47
C GLU A 123 -7.64 -14.75 -8.72
N SER A 124 -6.77 -14.50 -7.73
CA SER A 124 -5.32 -14.65 -7.86
C SER A 124 -4.70 -13.77 -8.96
N ARG A 125 -5.40 -12.72 -9.40
CA ARG A 125 -4.89 -11.75 -10.38
C ARG A 125 -4.06 -10.69 -9.67
N SER A 126 -2.86 -10.42 -10.17
CA SER A 126 -2.00 -9.35 -9.65
C SER A 126 -2.01 -8.18 -10.63
N THR A 127 -2.22 -6.97 -10.12
CA THR A 127 -2.21 -5.74 -10.92
C THR A 127 -1.40 -4.66 -10.23
N ALA A 128 -0.50 -3.99 -10.95
CA ALA A 128 0.31 -2.92 -10.38
C ALA A 128 0.82 -1.92 -11.44
N VAL A 129 1.10 -0.69 -11.00
CA VAL A 129 1.92 0.27 -11.74
C VAL A 129 3.39 -0.01 -11.43
N VAL A 130 4.01 -0.85 -12.27
CA VAL A 130 5.37 -1.37 -12.05
C VAL A 130 6.45 -0.33 -12.30
N ARG A 131 6.24 0.58 -13.26
CA ARG A 131 7.25 1.54 -13.69
C ARG A 131 6.64 2.83 -14.22
N SER A 132 7.38 3.93 -14.11
CA SER A 132 7.07 5.21 -14.73
C SER A 132 8.30 5.80 -15.43
N TYR A 133 8.13 6.50 -16.53
CA TYR A 133 9.23 7.13 -17.27
C TYR A 133 8.79 8.41 -17.96
N PHE A 134 9.76 9.27 -18.28
CA PHE A 134 9.56 10.49 -19.05
C PHE A 134 9.51 10.19 -20.55
N VAL A 135 8.63 10.88 -21.25
CA VAL A 135 8.56 10.88 -22.73
C VAL A 135 9.14 12.19 -23.25
N GLU A 136 9.59 12.19 -24.51
CA GLU A 136 10.23 13.33 -25.17
C GLU A 136 9.32 14.58 -25.24
N ASP A 137 8.01 14.38 -25.21
CA ASP A 137 6.97 15.43 -25.19
C ASP A 137 6.78 16.10 -23.82
N ALA A 138 7.71 15.86 -22.86
CA ALA A 138 7.61 16.31 -21.48
C ALA A 138 6.35 15.80 -20.75
N THR A 139 5.86 14.61 -21.12
CA THR A 139 4.82 13.90 -20.38
C THR A 139 5.39 12.73 -19.58
N VAL A 140 4.55 12.18 -18.70
CA VAL A 140 4.85 10.97 -17.93
C VAL A 140 3.99 9.83 -18.45
N ARG A 141 4.62 8.67 -18.63
CA ARG A 141 3.91 7.41 -18.88
C ARG A 141 4.13 6.43 -17.74
N PHE A 142 3.06 5.73 -17.40
CA PHE A 142 3.01 4.66 -16.41
C PHE A 142 2.84 3.33 -17.13
N VAL A 143 3.64 2.33 -16.76
CA VAL A 143 3.52 0.95 -17.22
C VAL A 143 2.68 0.22 -16.19
N LEU A 144 1.51 -0.23 -16.62
CA LEU A 144 0.57 -1.01 -15.84
C LEU A 144 0.70 -2.46 -16.30
N LYS A 145 0.79 -3.38 -15.35
CA LYS A 145 0.74 -4.81 -15.64
C LYS A 145 -0.40 -5.47 -14.89
N SER A 146 -1.08 -6.38 -15.58
CA SER A 146 -2.13 -7.24 -15.04
C SER A 146 -1.76 -8.68 -15.36
N GLY A 147 -1.50 -9.49 -14.34
CA GLY A 147 -1.13 -10.89 -14.44
C GLY A 147 -2.28 -11.77 -13.96
N ALA A 148 -2.88 -12.53 -14.87
CA ALA A 148 -3.92 -13.51 -14.55
C ALA A 148 -3.35 -14.94 -14.65
N PRO A 149 -3.63 -15.83 -13.69
CA PRO A 149 -3.20 -17.23 -13.79
C PRO A 149 -3.94 -17.91 -14.96
N VAL A 150 -3.18 -18.57 -15.83
CA VAL A 150 -3.72 -19.44 -16.91
C VAL A 150 -3.69 -20.89 -16.46
N ASP A 151 -2.62 -21.28 -15.76
CA ASP A 151 -2.43 -22.60 -15.16
C ASP A 151 -1.67 -22.46 -13.83
N LYS A 152 -1.50 -23.54 -13.07
CA LYS A 152 -0.77 -23.56 -11.78
C LYS A 152 0.64 -22.97 -11.87
N PHE A 153 1.26 -22.99 -13.04
CA PHE A 153 2.64 -22.54 -13.26
C PHE A 153 2.77 -21.43 -14.31
N SER A 154 1.68 -20.94 -14.89
CA SER A 154 1.74 -19.94 -15.96
C SER A 154 0.77 -18.79 -15.75
N TYR A 155 1.24 -17.58 -16.08
CA TYR A 155 0.49 -16.34 -15.97
C TYR A 155 0.44 -15.65 -17.33
N ALA A 156 -0.74 -15.19 -17.72
CA ALA A 156 -0.91 -14.26 -18.83
C ALA A 156 -0.73 -12.84 -18.27
N VAL A 157 0.30 -12.14 -18.74
CA VAL A 157 0.59 -10.76 -18.33
C VAL A 157 0.23 -9.79 -19.44
N THR A 158 -0.79 -8.97 -19.20
CA THR A 158 -1.15 -7.84 -20.06
C THR A 158 -0.40 -6.60 -19.59
N THR A 159 0.23 -5.89 -20.53
CA THR A 159 0.95 -4.64 -20.26
C THR A 159 0.25 -3.48 -20.96
N CYS A 160 -0.16 -2.48 -20.21
CA CYS A 160 -0.78 -1.26 -20.71
C CYS A 160 0.07 -0.04 -20.35
N ARG A 161 0.03 1.00 -21.18
CA ARG A 161 0.72 2.27 -20.94
C ARG A 161 -0.31 3.37 -20.76
N ARG A 162 -0.22 4.12 -19.67
CA ARG A 162 -1.17 5.19 -19.32
C ARG A 162 -0.46 6.50 -19.06
N SER A 163 -1.07 7.59 -19.48
CA SER A 163 -0.68 8.95 -19.11
C SER A 163 -1.38 9.37 -17.82
N LEU A 164 -0.91 10.44 -17.17
CA LEU A 164 -1.58 10.99 -16.00
C LEU A 164 -3.02 11.44 -16.32
N THR A 165 -3.24 12.01 -17.50
CA THR A 165 -4.57 12.44 -17.97
C THR A 165 -5.54 11.25 -18.11
N ASP A 166 -5.06 10.06 -18.46
CA ASP A 166 -5.92 8.87 -18.53
C ASP A 166 -6.45 8.48 -17.13
N PHE A 167 -5.63 8.64 -16.08
CA PHE A 167 -6.08 8.42 -14.70
C PHE A 167 -7.12 9.47 -14.26
N GLU A 168 -6.90 10.73 -14.60
CA GLU A 168 -7.84 11.83 -14.31
C GLU A 168 -9.18 11.62 -15.02
N HIS A 169 -9.14 11.20 -16.29
CA HIS A 169 -10.34 10.84 -17.05
C HIS A 169 -11.07 9.66 -16.44
N LEU A 170 -10.37 8.58 -16.07
CA LEU A 170 -10.98 7.42 -15.39
C LEU A 170 -11.70 7.85 -14.11
N ALA A 171 -11.04 8.64 -13.25
CA ALA A 171 -11.63 9.13 -12.01
C ALA A 171 -12.89 9.97 -12.26
N LYS A 172 -12.85 10.85 -13.28
CA LYS A 172 -13.98 11.69 -13.67
C LYS A 172 -15.17 10.88 -14.18
N LEU A 173 -14.93 9.87 -15.03
CA LEU A 173 -15.99 9.03 -15.59
C LEU A 173 -16.63 8.15 -14.52
N LEU A 174 -15.83 7.53 -13.65
CA LEU A 174 -16.36 6.76 -12.52
C LEU A 174 -17.21 7.62 -11.57
N ALA A 175 -16.77 8.86 -11.29
CA ALA A 175 -17.53 9.81 -10.48
C ALA A 175 -18.84 10.26 -11.14
N MET A 176 -18.87 10.31 -12.48
CA MET A 176 -20.07 10.65 -13.25
C MET A 176 -21.11 9.51 -13.21
N GLU A 177 -20.67 8.26 -13.40
CA GLU A 177 -21.57 7.10 -13.35
C GLU A 177 -22.08 6.84 -11.91
N ASN A 178 -21.22 7.02 -10.90
CA ASN A 178 -21.53 6.71 -9.51
C ASN A 178 -21.30 7.92 -8.58
N PRO A 179 -22.13 8.97 -8.66
CA PRO A 179 -21.89 10.24 -7.97
C PRO A 179 -22.05 10.19 -6.45
N ALA A 180 -22.62 9.11 -5.90
CA ALA A 180 -22.79 8.91 -4.45
C ALA A 180 -21.65 8.08 -3.82
N SER A 181 -20.87 7.37 -4.64
CA SER A 181 -19.70 6.61 -4.19
C SER A 181 -18.50 7.55 -4.02
N TRP A 182 -17.56 7.16 -3.15
CA TRP A 182 -16.35 7.94 -2.89
C TRP A 182 -15.24 7.55 -3.86
N ILE A 183 -14.46 8.53 -4.31
CA ILE A 183 -13.29 8.29 -5.18
C ILE A 183 -12.13 9.13 -4.66
N PRO A 184 -10.92 8.55 -4.48
CA PRO A 184 -9.73 9.32 -4.12
C PRO A 184 -9.45 10.44 -5.12
N SER A 185 -9.22 11.65 -4.62
CA SER A 185 -8.94 12.79 -5.48
C SER A 185 -7.53 12.70 -6.08
N LEU A 186 -7.43 13.00 -7.37
CA LEU A 186 -6.17 13.19 -8.09
C LEU A 186 -5.76 14.67 -8.20
N ALA A 187 -6.39 15.56 -7.43
CA ALA A 187 -6.06 16.98 -7.44
C ALA A 187 -4.72 17.29 -6.73
N GLY A 188 -4.04 18.35 -7.16
CA GLY A 188 -2.85 18.88 -6.46
C GLY A 188 -1.59 18.03 -6.61
N LEU A 189 -1.53 17.15 -7.62
CA LEU A 189 -0.33 16.38 -7.95
C LEU A 189 0.80 17.31 -8.42
N ARG A 190 2.03 17.05 -7.97
CA ARG A 190 3.20 17.82 -8.40
C ARG A 190 3.68 17.32 -9.76
N SER A 191 3.93 18.24 -10.68
CA SER A 191 4.55 17.91 -11.96
C SER A 191 6.05 17.63 -11.77
N PRO A 192 6.62 16.55 -12.33
CA PRO A 192 8.06 16.36 -12.38
C PRO A 192 8.80 17.45 -13.17
N PHE A 193 8.09 18.16 -14.05
CA PHE A 193 8.64 19.18 -14.95
C PHE A 193 8.56 20.60 -14.37
N GLN A 194 8.45 20.75 -13.05
CA GLN A 194 8.54 22.05 -12.37
C GLN A 194 9.78 22.85 -12.80
N ILE A 195 10.88 22.14 -13.06
CA ILE A 195 12.06 22.67 -13.74
C ILE A 195 12.20 21.90 -15.07
N PRO A 196 11.79 22.47 -16.21
CA PRO A 196 11.71 21.74 -17.49
C PRO A 196 13.03 21.10 -17.93
N VAL A 197 14.15 21.78 -17.68
CA VAL A 197 15.50 21.31 -18.06
C VAL A 197 15.99 20.14 -17.19
N LYS A 198 15.38 19.93 -16.02
CA LYS A 198 15.78 18.88 -15.08
C LYS A 198 14.55 18.24 -14.43
N PRO A 199 13.85 17.34 -15.14
CA PRO A 199 12.69 16.63 -14.61
C PRO A 199 13.05 15.85 -13.33
N SER A 200 12.22 15.99 -12.30
CA SER A 200 12.47 15.38 -10.99
C SER A 200 12.06 13.91 -10.97
N ARG A 201 13.06 13.00 -10.92
CA ARG A 201 12.84 11.55 -10.74
C ARG A 201 12.18 11.21 -9.40
N ALA A 202 12.42 12.01 -8.36
CA ALA A 202 11.78 11.80 -7.07
C ALA A 202 10.27 12.06 -7.14
N VAL A 203 9.86 13.14 -7.83
CA VAL A 203 8.44 13.44 -8.06
C VAL A 203 7.81 12.39 -8.99
N LEU A 204 8.53 11.95 -10.02
CA LEU A 204 8.08 10.87 -10.89
C LEU A 204 7.80 9.57 -10.10
N LYS A 205 8.69 9.19 -9.18
CA LYS A 205 8.49 8.01 -8.33
C LYS A 205 7.31 8.19 -7.36
N ASP A 206 7.14 9.38 -6.77
CA ASP A 206 5.97 9.69 -5.94
C ASP A 206 4.66 9.55 -6.75
N LEU A 207 4.63 10.05 -7.99
CA LEU A 207 3.49 9.83 -8.89
C LEU A 207 3.25 8.36 -9.16
N GLN A 208 4.28 7.56 -9.46
CA GLN A 208 4.14 6.12 -9.67
C GLN A 208 3.46 5.45 -8.47
N ILE A 209 3.94 5.74 -7.26
CA ILE A 209 3.40 5.17 -6.01
C ILE A 209 1.94 5.61 -5.81
N ARG A 210 1.61 6.88 -6.05
CA ARG A 210 0.24 7.38 -5.93
C ARG A 210 -0.72 6.76 -6.94
N MET A 211 -0.30 6.63 -8.20
CA MET A 211 -1.12 5.99 -9.25
C MET A 211 -1.34 4.50 -8.95
N ASP A 212 -0.31 3.82 -8.44
CA ASP A 212 -0.44 2.43 -8.00
C ASP A 212 -1.45 2.31 -6.86
N TRP A 213 -1.35 3.17 -5.83
CA TRP A 213 -2.32 3.20 -4.73
C TRP A 213 -3.73 3.57 -5.18
N PHE A 214 -3.89 4.52 -6.10
CA PHE A 214 -5.20 4.88 -6.65
C PHE A 214 -5.89 3.65 -7.25
N LEU A 215 -5.18 2.88 -8.08
CA LEU A 215 -5.73 1.67 -8.68
C LEU A 215 -5.98 0.55 -7.66
N ARG A 216 -5.06 0.35 -6.71
CA ARG A 216 -5.24 -0.63 -5.62
C ARG A 216 -6.47 -0.31 -4.77
N ILE A 217 -6.73 0.97 -4.51
CA ILE A 217 -7.93 1.42 -3.80
C ILE A 217 -9.17 1.09 -4.61
N LEU A 218 -9.21 1.40 -5.92
CA LEU A 218 -10.35 1.09 -6.77
C LEU A 218 -10.62 -0.43 -6.87
N LEU A 219 -9.57 -1.25 -6.89
CA LEU A 219 -9.70 -2.72 -6.88
C LEU A 219 -10.17 -3.29 -5.54
N ALA A 220 -9.99 -2.55 -4.45
CA ALA A 220 -10.51 -2.91 -3.13
C ALA A 220 -11.87 -2.26 -2.82
N HIS A 221 -12.30 -1.31 -3.66
CA HIS A 221 -13.50 -0.52 -3.46
C HIS A 221 -14.76 -1.38 -3.70
N PRO A 222 -15.79 -1.34 -2.82
CA PRO A 222 -16.99 -2.16 -2.96
C PRO A 222 -17.69 -2.04 -4.32
N THR A 223 -17.85 -0.80 -4.81
CA THR A 223 -18.52 -0.51 -6.09
C THR A 223 -17.60 -0.59 -7.32
N PHE A 224 -16.33 -0.17 -7.23
CA PHE A 224 -15.48 -0.03 -8.42
C PHE A 224 -14.63 -1.26 -8.75
N ALA A 225 -14.44 -2.20 -7.81
CA ALA A 225 -13.56 -3.35 -8.03
C ALA A 225 -13.96 -4.20 -9.24
N THR A 226 -15.26 -4.31 -9.52
CA THR A 226 -15.83 -5.07 -10.64
C THR A 226 -16.25 -4.19 -11.82
N HIS A 227 -15.92 -2.90 -11.80
CA HIS A 227 -16.39 -1.95 -12.80
C HIS A 227 -15.72 -2.18 -14.16
N GLU A 228 -16.50 -2.23 -15.24
CA GLU A 228 -15.99 -2.51 -16.59
C GLU A 228 -14.88 -1.54 -17.02
N MET A 229 -15.06 -0.23 -16.80
CA MET A 229 -14.07 0.78 -17.17
C MET A 229 -12.74 0.62 -16.46
N LEU A 230 -12.74 0.14 -15.21
CA LEU A 230 -11.50 -0.12 -14.48
C LEU A 230 -10.73 -1.27 -15.15
N TRP A 231 -11.43 -2.32 -15.56
CA TRP A 231 -10.81 -3.46 -16.24
C TRP A 231 -10.42 -3.16 -17.69
N GLU A 232 -11.20 -2.36 -18.41
CA GLU A 232 -10.83 -1.81 -19.72
C GLU A 232 -9.52 -1.01 -19.60
N PHE A 233 -9.39 -0.20 -18.54
CA PHE A 233 -8.18 0.55 -18.23
C PHE A 233 -6.95 -0.33 -17.96
N PHE A 234 -7.12 -1.53 -17.40
CA PHE A 234 -6.02 -2.47 -17.18
C PHE A 234 -5.67 -3.34 -18.39
N LEU A 235 -6.67 -3.69 -19.20
CA LEU A 235 -6.56 -4.79 -20.16
C LEU A 235 -6.48 -4.33 -21.63
N VAL A 236 -6.99 -3.14 -21.96
CA VAL A 236 -7.06 -2.66 -23.35
C VAL A 236 -5.92 -1.68 -23.63
N PRO A 237 -4.91 -2.00 -24.46
CA PRO A 237 -3.76 -1.13 -24.66
C PRO A 237 -4.12 0.29 -25.13
N ASP A 238 -5.05 0.40 -26.08
CA ASP A 238 -5.47 1.66 -26.69
C ASP A 238 -6.88 2.05 -26.22
N LEU A 239 -6.95 3.08 -25.37
CA LEU A 239 -8.23 3.59 -24.86
C LEU A 239 -8.87 4.55 -25.84
N GLN A 240 -10.21 4.50 -25.91
CA GLN A 240 -11.03 5.42 -26.69
C GLN A 240 -11.81 6.35 -25.75
N PRO A 241 -11.22 7.46 -25.27
CA PRO A 241 -11.80 8.28 -24.21
C PRO A 241 -13.17 8.86 -24.59
N ASP A 242 -13.37 9.26 -25.85
CA ASP A 242 -14.63 9.84 -26.32
C ASP A 242 -15.79 8.83 -26.24
N MET A 243 -15.55 7.59 -26.65
CA MET A 243 -16.54 6.50 -26.61
C MET A 243 -16.85 6.11 -25.16
N MET A 244 -15.84 6.07 -24.30
CA MET A 244 -16.01 5.85 -22.86
C MET A 244 -16.87 6.95 -22.23
N GLU A 245 -16.63 8.22 -22.58
CA GLU A 245 -17.39 9.35 -22.07
C GLU A 245 -18.86 9.31 -22.50
N GLN A 246 -19.15 9.00 -23.77
CA GLN A 246 -20.52 8.87 -24.27
C GLN A 246 -21.28 7.74 -23.55
N ARG A 247 -20.65 6.57 -23.43
CA ARG A 247 -21.22 5.42 -22.69
C ARG A 247 -21.48 5.77 -21.23
N SER A 248 -20.55 6.48 -20.58
CA SER A 248 -20.69 6.91 -19.18
C SER A 248 -21.85 7.88 -18.98
N LYS A 249 -22.02 8.86 -19.89
CA LYS A 249 -23.15 9.80 -19.86
C LYS A 249 -24.49 9.09 -19.96
N LEU A 250 -24.63 8.19 -20.93
CA LEU A 250 -25.86 7.41 -21.11
C LEU A 250 -26.18 6.58 -19.85
N LYS A 251 -25.18 5.89 -19.27
CA LYS A 251 -25.38 5.14 -18.02
C LYS A 251 -25.79 6.04 -16.85
N ALA A 252 -25.17 7.21 -16.72
CA ALA A 252 -25.49 8.17 -15.67
C ALA A 252 -26.92 8.73 -15.79
N GLU A 253 -27.39 8.96 -17.03
CA GLU A 253 -28.75 9.37 -17.36
C GLU A 253 -29.76 8.26 -17.06
N THR A 254 -29.53 7.04 -17.55
CA THR A 254 -30.40 5.88 -17.27
C THR A 254 -30.53 5.62 -15.77
N ARG A 255 -29.45 5.76 -15.01
CA ARG A 255 -29.50 5.66 -13.54
C ARG A 255 -30.30 6.81 -12.92
N ALA A 256 -30.19 8.03 -13.43
CA ALA A 256 -30.98 9.17 -12.94
C ALA A 256 -32.49 8.92 -13.14
N GLU A 257 -32.86 8.41 -14.31
CA GLU A 257 -34.24 8.07 -14.63
C GLU A 257 -34.75 6.94 -13.73
N LYS A 258 -33.96 5.88 -13.56
CA LYS A 258 -34.28 4.77 -12.65
C LYS A 258 -34.54 5.25 -11.21
N VAL A 259 -33.69 6.13 -10.69
CA VAL A 259 -33.88 6.74 -9.36
C VAL A 259 -35.17 7.55 -9.29
N ARG A 260 -35.47 8.32 -10.33
CA ARG A 260 -36.71 9.12 -10.40
C ARG A 260 -37.96 8.24 -10.44
N ASP A 261 -37.90 7.10 -11.11
CA ASP A 261 -39.07 6.28 -11.39
C ASP A 261 -39.33 5.23 -10.29
N GLU A 262 -38.28 4.66 -9.69
CA GLU A 262 -38.41 3.56 -8.71
C GLU A 262 -38.46 4.03 -7.24
N LEU A 263 -37.88 5.19 -6.91
CA LEU A 263 -37.81 5.66 -5.52
C LEU A 263 -38.90 6.67 -5.20
N GLU A 264 -39.38 6.62 -3.96
CA GLU A 264 -40.29 7.61 -3.41
C GLU A 264 -39.52 8.78 -2.78
N PRO A 265 -40.07 10.01 -2.82
CA PRO A 265 -39.44 11.15 -2.18
C PRO A 265 -39.35 10.96 -0.66
N LEU A 266 -38.30 11.48 -0.03
CA LEU A 266 -38.20 11.53 1.43
C LEU A 266 -39.06 12.65 2.01
N GLU A 267 -39.91 12.31 2.98
CA GLU A 267 -40.71 13.28 3.73
C GLU A 267 -39.90 13.91 4.86
N ASP A 268 -39.26 13.07 5.69
CA ASP A 268 -38.39 13.52 6.77
C ASP A 268 -36.91 13.41 6.36
N VAL A 269 -36.24 14.57 6.41
CA VAL A 269 -34.84 14.74 6.06
C VAL A 269 -33.94 14.71 7.31
N ARG A 270 -34.53 14.88 8.50
CA ARG A 270 -33.80 15.01 9.78
C ARG A 270 -33.03 13.74 10.14
N GLU A 271 -33.61 12.57 9.87
CA GLU A 271 -32.93 11.29 10.09
C GLU A 271 -31.66 11.18 9.23
N VAL A 272 -31.74 11.64 7.98
CA VAL A 272 -30.59 11.68 7.07
C VAL A 272 -29.52 12.64 7.59
N GLU A 273 -29.90 13.83 8.03
CA GLU A 273 -28.97 14.80 8.63
C GLU A 273 -28.25 14.22 9.85
N GLN A 274 -28.98 13.64 10.81
CA GLN A 274 -28.42 13.07 12.02
C GLN A 274 -27.44 11.93 11.72
N PHE A 275 -27.82 11.01 10.82
CA PHE A 275 -26.95 9.93 10.38
C PHE A 275 -25.65 10.47 9.76
N ILE A 276 -25.75 11.44 8.85
CA ILE A 276 -24.61 11.99 8.14
C ILE A 276 -23.70 12.78 9.06
N ASP A 277 -24.24 13.54 10.00
CA ASP A 277 -23.43 14.29 10.97
C ASP A 277 -22.63 13.34 11.88
N HIS A 278 -23.29 12.28 12.39
CA HIS A 278 -22.60 11.25 13.16
C HIS A 278 -21.50 10.55 12.32
N ALA A 279 -21.80 10.16 11.08
CA ALA A 279 -20.83 9.56 10.17
C ALA A 279 -19.63 10.48 9.90
N ARG A 280 -19.87 11.78 9.66
CA ARG A 280 -18.81 12.75 9.41
C ARG A 280 -17.90 12.93 10.61
N ASP A 281 -18.44 12.97 11.82
CA ASP A 281 -17.63 13.14 13.03
C ASP A 281 -16.76 11.91 13.32
N MET A 282 -17.30 10.69 13.11
CA MET A 282 -16.50 9.46 13.17
C MET A 282 -15.33 9.50 12.18
N VAL A 283 -15.61 9.81 10.90
CA VAL A 283 -14.58 9.82 9.84
C VAL A 283 -13.55 10.94 10.06
N ARG A 284 -13.97 12.11 10.58
CA ARG A 284 -13.04 13.21 10.94
C ARG A 284 -12.06 12.81 12.03
N SER A 285 -12.50 12.07 13.04
CA SER A 285 -11.63 11.54 14.10
C SER A 285 -10.55 10.61 13.53
N VAL A 286 -10.95 9.70 12.63
CA VAL A 286 -10.02 8.83 11.90
C VAL A 286 -9.05 9.65 11.05
N ASN A 287 -9.53 10.69 10.35
CA ASN A 287 -8.68 11.55 9.53
C ASN A 287 -7.57 12.22 10.34
N HIS A 288 -7.92 12.80 11.50
CA HIS A 288 -6.96 13.44 12.38
C HIS A 288 -5.84 12.47 12.81
N SER A 289 -6.23 11.28 13.25
CA SER A 289 -5.30 10.22 13.68
C SER A 289 -4.40 9.76 12.54
N THR A 290 -4.98 9.43 11.37
CA THR A 290 -4.24 9.00 10.18
C THR A 290 -3.23 10.04 9.73
N LYS A 291 -3.65 11.31 9.64
CA LYS A 291 -2.77 12.43 9.25
C LYS A 291 -1.64 12.66 10.26
N SER A 292 -1.93 12.48 11.55
CA SER A 292 -0.92 12.58 12.62
C SER A 292 0.15 11.50 12.46
N VAL A 293 -0.26 10.25 12.23
CA VAL A 293 0.65 9.11 12.00
C VAL A 293 1.49 9.34 10.74
N ALA A 294 0.88 9.68 9.60
CA ALA A 294 1.58 9.95 8.35
C ALA A 294 2.68 11.01 8.53
N ARG A 295 2.33 12.15 9.15
CA ARG A 295 3.29 13.24 9.41
C ARG A 295 4.46 12.80 10.28
N ARG A 296 4.20 12.11 11.40
CA ARG A 296 5.26 11.62 12.30
C ARG A 296 6.17 10.64 11.59
N MET A 297 5.62 9.79 10.73
CA MET A 297 6.40 8.83 9.95
C MET A 297 7.28 9.50 8.90
N ASN A 298 6.77 10.55 8.24
CA ASN A 298 7.59 11.35 7.36
C ASN A 298 8.76 12.01 8.11
N THR A 299 8.51 12.55 9.31
CA THR A 299 9.56 13.13 10.16
C THR A 299 10.61 12.09 10.55
N LEU A 300 10.20 10.88 10.96
CA LEU A 300 11.14 9.80 11.32
C LEU A 300 11.93 9.32 10.10
N GLY A 301 11.31 9.25 8.92
CA GLY A 301 12.01 8.98 7.66
C GLY A 301 13.10 10.00 7.37
N ASN A 302 12.78 11.30 7.46
CA ASN A 302 13.77 12.37 7.26
C ASN A 302 14.89 12.33 8.30
N ALA A 303 14.55 12.12 9.58
CA ALA A 303 15.55 12.03 10.65
C ALA A 303 16.55 10.87 10.44
N ALA A 304 16.13 9.77 9.82
CA ALA A 304 17.03 8.68 9.46
C ALA A 304 18.05 9.08 8.38
N TYR A 305 17.63 9.86 7.38
CA TYR A 305 18.54 10.44 6.39
C TYR A 305 19.48 11.47 7.04
N ASP A 306 18.95 12.38 7.87
CA ASP A 306 19.74 13.40 8.56
C ASP A 306 20.80 12.77 9.47
N LEU A 307 20.44 11.69 10.18
CA LEU A 307 21.38 10.93 11.03
C LEU A 307 22.51 10.33 10.20
N TYR A 308 22.20 9.74 9.05
CA TYR A 308 23.21 9.18 8.16
C TYR A 308 24.14 10.26 7.61
N ASP A 309 23.59 11.36 7.10
CA ASP A 309 24.39 12.47 6.55
C ASP A 309 25.30 13.09 7.62
N ALA A 310 24.79 13.32 8.84
CA ALA A 310 25.57 13.79 9.96
C ALA A 310 26.69 12.79 10.33
N SER A 311 26.39 11.49 10.31
CA SER A 311 27.36 10.43 10.59
C SER A 311 28.45 10.34 9.52
N VAL A 312 28.12 10.59 8.25
CA VAL A 312 29.10 10.66 7.14
C VAL A 312 30.04 11.85 7.32
N LEU A 313 29.52 13.02 7.72
CA LEU A 313 30.36 14.18 8.03
C LEU A 313 31.27 13.90 9.23
N LEU A 314 30.75 13.26 10.28
CA LEU A 314 31.54 12.83 11.43
C LEU A 314 32.63 11.84 11.02
N SER A 315 32.35 10.86 10.16
CA SER A 315 33.34 9.92 9.64
C SER A 315 34.48 10.61 8.92
N LYS A 316 34.19 11.65 8.13
CA LYS A 316 35.22 12.46 7.46
C LYS A 316 36.08 13.22 8.46
N ALA A 317 35.49 13.74 9.54
CA ALA A 317 36.22 14.42 10.60
C ALA A 317 37.07 13.44 11.43
N VAL A 318 36.58 12.25 11.72
CA VAL A 318 37.34 11.20 12.42
C VAL A 318 38.56 10.77 11.59
N ALA A 319 38.43 10.71 10.27
CA ALA A 319 39.52 10.37 9.37
C ALA A 319 40.68 11.39 9.37
N THR A 320 40.51 12.61 9.91
CA THR A 320 41.60 13.60 10.05
C THR A 320 42.38 13.46 11.35
N ILE A 321 41.97 12.56 12.25
CA ILE A 321 42.60 12.35 13.55
C ILE A 321 43.84 11.46 13.37
N ASN A 322 45.02 12.08 13.38
CA ASN A 322 46.29 11.41 13.07
C ASN A 322 46.72 10.31 14.06
N PHE A 323 46.21 10.31 15.30
CA PHE A 323 46.59 9.32 16.31
C PHE A 323 45.74 8.05 16.28
N LEU A 324 44.63 8.04 15.54
CA LEU A 324 43.78 6.85 15.43
C LEU A 324 44.39 5.86 14.43
N PRO A 325 44.51 4.57 14.79
CA PRO A 325 44.94 3.56 13.84
C PRO A 325 43.97 3.49 12.64
N PRO A 326 44.49 3.17 11.43
CA PRO A 326 43.69 3.14 10.21
C PRO A 326 42.54 2.11 10.29
N GLU A 327 42.71 1.03 11.05
CA GLU A 327 41.67 0.02 11.28
C GLU A 327 40.46 0.58 12.03
N HIS A 328 40.68 1.43 13.04
CA HIS A 328 39.58 2.10 13.75
C HIS A 328 38.85 3.09 12.85
N ILE A 329 39.57 3.81 11.98
CA ILE A 329 38.97 4.71 10.99
C ILE A 329 38.10 3.92 10.01
N ALA A 330 38.63 2.80 9.47
CA ALA A 330 37.90 1.92 8.56
C ALA A 330 36.69 1.24 9.23
N ALA A 331 36.82 0.84 10.49
CA ALA A 331 35.73 0.29 11.29
C ALA A 331 34.62 1.32 11.53
N PHE A 332 34.99 2.55 11.86
CA PHE A 332 34.01 3.63 12.03
C PHE A 332 33.32 3.97 10.72
N GLU A 333 34.04 4.01 9.60
CA GLU A 333 33.44 4.18 8.28
C GLU A 333 32.46 3.05 7.95
N ALA A 334 32.84 1.79 8.22
CA ALA A 334 31.97 0.63 8.05
C ALA A 334 30.71 0.74 8.91
N TYR A 335 30.83 1.17 10.17
CA TYR A 335 29.70 1.44 11.07
C TYR A 335 28.76 2.50 10.48
N VAL A 336 29.30 3.62 10.00
CA VAL A 336 28.50 4.69 9.40
C VAL A 336 27.74 4.21 8.17
N ARG A 337 28.32 3.34 7.34
CA ARG A 337 27.62 2.71 6.21
C ARG A 337 26.39 1.89 6.64
N THR A 338 26.39 1.30 7.83
CA THR A 338 25.21 0.57 8.36
C THR A 338 24.01 1.45 8.66
N LEU A 339 24.23 2.76 8.83
CA LEU A 339 23.19 3.75 9.06
C LEU A 339 22.56 4.24 7.76
N ALA A 340 23.10 3.86 6.59
CA ALA A 340 22.61 4.30 5.29
C ALA A 340 21.15 3.85 5.08
N PRO A 341 20.21 4.79 4.85
CA PRO A 341 18.84 4.44 4.57
C PRO A 341 18.72 3.79 3.17
N LEU A 342 18.07 2.63 3.12
CA LEU A 342 17.67 1.99 1.87
C LEU A 342 16.71 2.90 1.09
N GLN A 343 16.77 2.90 -0.23
CA GLN A 343 15.81 3.61 -1.07
C GLN A 343 14.42 3.00 -0.94
N SER A 344 14.31 1.67 -0.88
CA SER A 344 13.09 0.96 -0.46
C SER A 344 13.05 0.75 1.06
N ASN A 345 12.94 1.82 1.84
CA ASN A 345 12.87 1.69 3.30
C ASN A 345 11.43 1.46 3.83
N PRO A 346 11.25 0.73 4.96
CA PRO A 346 9.95 0.44 5.56
C PRO A 346 9.18 1.70 5.97
N TYR A 347 9.89 2.75 6.39
CA TYR A 347 9.29 4.03 6.78
C TYR A 347 8.55 4.71 5.62
N ALA A 348 9.18 4.75 4.44
CA ALA A 348 8.62 5.32 3.23
C ALA A 348 7.45 4.50 2.70
N THR A 349 7.56 3.16 2.72
CA THR A 349 6.47 2.25 2.35
C THR A 349 5.26 2.46 3.25
N PHE A 350 5.46 2.48 4.57
CA PHE A 350 4.39 2.71 5.53
C PHE A 350 3.79 4.12 5.42
N HIS A 351 4.62 5.13 5.23
CA HIS A 351 4.16 6.49 4.98
C HIS A 351 3.28 6.56 3.72
N ALA A 352 3.70 5.92 2.62
CA ALA A 352 2.90 5.86 1.40
C ALA A 352 1.55 5.16 1.61
N SER A 353 1.51 4.04 2.36
CA SER A 353 0.27 3.37 2.74
C SER A 353 -0.66 4.28 3.55
N TYR A 354 -0.13 5.07 4.49
CA TYR A 354 -0.93 5.98 5.29
C TYR A 354 -1.39 7.23 4.53
N VAL A 355 -0.61 7.72 3.57
CA VAL A 355 -1.06 8.76 2.64
C VAL A 355 -2.19 8.24 1.76
N ALA A 356 -2.12 6.99 1.30
CA ALA A 356 -3.20 6.34 0.57
C ALA A 356 -4.45 6.13 1.46
N LEU A 357 -4.27 5.72 2.72
CA LEU A 357 -5.39 5.60 3.66
C LEU A 357 -6.03 6.98 3.91
N GLN A 358 -5.22 8.03 4.08
CA GLN A 358 -5.72 9.40 4.22
C GLN A 358 -6.53 9.83 2.99
N SER A 359 -6.10 9.48 1.77
CA SER A 359 -6.85 9.85 0.57
C SER A 359 -8.22 9.16 0.49
N THR A 360 -8.37 7.93 1.01
CA THR A 360 -9.69 7.28 1.15
C THR A 360 -10.57 8.00 2.17
N VAL A 361 -10.00 8.42 3.30
CA VAL A 361 -10.71 9.15 4.35
C VAL A 361 -11.23 10.49 3.81
N ASP A 362 -10.37 11.23 3.12
CA ASP A 362 -10.73 12.51 2.50
C ASP A 362 -11.81 12.32 1.41
N ALA A 363 -11.76 11.22 0.65
CA ALA A 363 -12.79 10.87 -0.34
C ALA A 363 -14.16 10.55 0.30
N ILE A 364 -14.17 9.79 1.40
CA ILE A 364 -15.41 9.50 2.16
C ILE A 364 -16.00 10.79 2.73
N ILE A 365 -15.18 11.69 3.29
CA ILE A 365 -15.64 13.00 3.77
C ILE A 365 -16.26 13.80 2.62
N ALA A 366 -15.68 13.75 1.43
CA ALA A 366 -16.22 14.41 0.25
C ALA A 366 -17.58 13.81 -0.19
N ALA A 367 -17.73 12.48 -0.16
CA ALA A 367 -19.00 11.80 -0.45
C ALA A 367 -20.08 12.13 0.60
N LEU A 368 -19.73 12.11 1.89
CA LEU A 368 -20.60 12.49 3.01
C LEU A 368 -21.01 13.98 2.98
N ALA A 369 -20.32 14.82 2.21
CA ALA A 369 -20.72 16.21 2.01
C ALA A 369 -21.85 16.39 0.97
N ARG A 370 -22.20 15.34 0.22
CA ARG A 370 -23.25 15.39 -0.81
C ARG A 370 -24.67 15.45 -0.23
N PRO A 371 -25.08 14.62 0.75
CA PRO A 371 -26.42 14.71 1.31
C PRO A 371 -26.76 16.10 1.88
N PRO A 372 -25.91 16.75 2.70
CA PRO A 372 -26.21 18.10 3.20
C PRO A 372 -26.37 19.14 2.08
N ARG A 373 -25.68 18.98 0.94
CA ARG A 373 -25.87 19.85 -0.23
C ARG A 373 -27.24 19.64 -0.88
N LEU A 374 -27.65 18.38 -1.06
CA LEU A 374 -28.98 18.04 -1.59
C LEU A 374 -30.09 18.55 -0.67
N ILE A 375 -29.94 18.40 0.64
CA ILE A 375 -30.91 18.87 1.63
C ILE A 375 -31.11 20.39 1.54
N ASN A 376 -30.00 21.14 1.43
CA ASN A 376 -30.07 22.58 1.23
C ASN A 376 -30.74 22.97 -0.10
N GLN A 377 -30.52 22.21 -1.17
CA GLN A 377 -31.18 22.42 -2.47
C GLN A 377 -32.69 22.13 -2.39
N ILE A 378 -33.09 21.01 -1.76
CA ILE A 378 -34.49 20.65 -1.54
C ILE A 378 -35.19 21.75 -0.73
N ALA A 379 -34.58 22.21 0.37
CA ALA A 379 -35.13 23.29 1.17
C ALA A 379 -35.26 24.60 0.37
N GLY A 380 -34.30 24.89 -0.52
CA GLY A 380 -34.35 26.03 -1.43
C GLY A 380 -35.53 25.96 -2.41
N LEU A 381 -35.74 24.80 -3.04
CA LEU A 381 -36.84 24.57 -3.99
C LEU A 381 -38.21 24.60 -3.31
N ARG A 382 -38.34 23.98 -2.13
CA ARG A 382 -39.59 24.04 -1.33
C ARG A 382 -39.96 25.50 -0.98
N ARG A 383 -39.01 26.29 -0.49
CA ARG A 383 -39.22 27.73 -0.23
C ARG A 383 -39.53 28.54 -1.49
N GLN A 384 -39.02 28.13 -2.65
CA GLN A 384 -39.33 28.77 -3.94
C GLN A 384 -40.77 28.46 -4.37
N ALA A 385 -41.21 27.20 -4.26
CA ALA A 385 -42.58 26.79 -4.53
C ALA A 385 -43.57 27.53 -3.61
N GLU A 386 -43.31 27.57 -2.30
CA GLU A 386 -44.13 28.29 -1.32
C GLU A 386 -44.24 29.80 -1.62
N ARG A 387 -43.14 30.44 -2.04
CA ARG A 387 -43.15 31.86 -2.46
C ARG A 387 -44.02 32.08 -3.69
N ASN A 388 -43.95 31.19 -4.68
CA ASN A 388 -44.77 31.28 -5.87
C ASN A 388 -46.26 31.08 -5.54
N TYR A 389 -46.61 30.08 -4.71
CA TYR A 389 -47.98 29.85 -4.23
C TYR A 389 -48.53 30.97 -3.36
N SER A 390 -47.75 31.48 -2.40
CA SER A 390 -48.18 32.60 -1.57
C SER A 390 -48.38 33.89 -2.38
N SER A 391 -47.60 34.10 -3.44
CA SER A 391 -47.79 35.21 -4.37
C SER A 391 -49.07 35.10 -5.21
N LEU A 392 -49.54 33.87 -5.50
CA LEU A 392 -50.84 33.61 -6.14
C LEU A 392 -51.99 33.99 -5.19
N SER A 393 -51.86 33.70 -3.90
CA SER A 393 -52.90 34.01 -2.89
C SER A 393 -53.10 35.51 -2.63
N ARG A 394 -52.10 36.35 -2.90
CA ARG A 394 -52.10 37.80 -2.61
C ARG A 394 -52.63 38.67 -3.77
N SER A 395 -53.41 38.09 -4.69
CA SER A 395 -53.96 38.84 -5.83
C SER A 395 -54.97 39.92 -5.38
N THR A 396 -54.59 41.19 -5.49
CA THR A 396 -55.49 42.33 -5.30
C THR A 396 -56.40 42.48 -6.52
N ARG A 397 -57.71 42.31 -6.32
CA ARG A 397 -58.73 42.61 -7.33
C ARG A 397 -58.63 44.08 -7.73
N TRP A 398 -58.46 44.35 -9.03
CA TRP A 398 -58.60 45.70 -9.57
C TRP A 398 -60.09 45.92 -9.89
N PRO A 399 -60.66 47.12 -9.68
CA PRO A 399 -62.12 47.28 -9.66
C PRO A 399 -62.83 47.21 -11.02
N LEU A 400 -62.10 47.02 -12.14
CA LEU A 400 -62.66 47.22 -13.50
C LEU A 400 -62.26 46.16 -14.56
N GLY A 401 -61.68 45.01 -14.19
CA GLY A 401 -61.44 43.87 -15.12
C GLY A 401 -60.50 44.12 -16.32
N LEU A 402 -59.98 45.34 -16.50
CA LEU A 402 -58.96 45.65 -17.50
C LEU A 402 -57.68 44.87 -17.15
N LEU A 403 -57.22 43.98 -18.04
CA LEU A 403 -56.03 43.11 -17.94
C LEU A 403 -56.22 41.72 -17.30
N ASP A 404 -57.45 41.25 -17.07
CA ASP A 404 -57.68 39.93 -16.47
C ASP A 404 -57.05 38.77 -17.26
N ASP A 405 -57.11 38.77 -18.61
CA ASP A 405 -56.47 37.72 -19.45
C ASP A 405 -54.95 37.66 -19.26
N THR A 406 -54.27 38.81 -19.19
CA THR A 406 -52.81 38.85 -18.98
C THR A 406 -52.42 38.43 -17.56
N ARG A 407 -53.29 38.67 -16.56
CA ARG A 407 -53.07 38.23 -15.18
C ARG A 407 -53.32 36.75 -15.02
N GLN A 408 -54.33 36.22 -15.68
CA GLN A 408 -54.61 34.80 -15.70
C GLN A 408 -53.41 34.05 -16.29
N ARG A 409 -52.88 34.52 -17.43
CA ARG A 409 -51.65 33.94 -18.01
C ARG A 409 -50.45 34.03 -17.07
N MET A 410 -50.24 35.18 -16.39
CA MET A 410 -49.15 35.30 -15.41
C MET A 410 -49.34 34.42 -14.17
N ASN A 411 -50.57 34.19 -13.74
CA ASN A 411 -50.87 33.29 -12.62
C ASN A 411 -50.67 31.83 -13.03
N GLU A 412 -51.11 31.43 -14.22
CA GLU A 412 -50.85 30.12 -14.81
C GLU A 412 -49.34 29.88 -14.96
N GLU A 413 -48.58 30.84 -15.49
CA GLU A 413 -47.12 30.76 -15.57
C GLU A 413 -46.45 30.62 -14.19
N ARG A 414 -46.97 31.28 -13.15
CA ARG A 414 -46.45 31.18 -11.77
C ARG A 414 -46.82 29.86 -11.11
N GLU A 415 -48.03 29.37 -11.34
CA GLU A 415 -48.50 28.08 -10.87
C GLU A 415 -47.69 26.96 -11.50
N GLU A 416 -47.44 27.03 -12.81
CA GLU A 416 -46.58 26.09 -13.52
C GLU A 416 -45.16 26.09 -12.95
N ARG A 417 -44.58 27.28 -12.71
CA ARG A 417 -43.26 27.38 -12.06
C ARG A 417 -43.25 26.83 -10.63
N ALA A 418 -44.34 26.99 -9.88
CA ALA A 418 -44.47 26.44 -8.53
C ALA A 418 -44.53 24.91 -8.57
N ARG A 419 -45.34 24.36 -9.49
CA ARG A 419 -45.47 22.92 -9.73
C ARG A 419 -44.14 22.31 -10.17
N GLN A 420 -43.45 22.94 -11.12
CA GLN A 420 -42.13 22.49 -11.57
C GLN A 420 -41.11 22.50 -10.43
N SER A 421 -41.07 23.57 -9.62
CA SER A 421 -40.17 23.64 -8.46
C SER A 421 -40.45 22.54 -7.42
N GLN A 422 -41.72 22.15 -7.27
CA GLN A 422 -42.12 21.05 -6.40
C GLN A 422 -41.69 19.69 -6.97
N ILE A 423 -41.93 19.44 -8.26
CA ILE A 423 -41.49 18.22 -8.95
C ILE A 423 -39.96 18.08 -8.86
N ASP A 424 -39.22 19.16 -9.09
CA ASP A 424 -37.76 19.16 -8.98
C ASP A 424 -37.31 18.89 -7.54
N GLY A 425 -38.02 19.44 -6.55
CA GLY A 425 -37.79 19.16 -5.13
C GLY A 425 -38.03 17.70 -4.74
N ASP A 426 -39.07 17.08 -5.30
CA ASP A 426 -39.38 15.67 -5.08
C ASP A 426 -38.35 14.77 -5.77
N ASN A 427 -37.92 15.11 -6.98
CA ASN A 427 -36.84 14.42 -7.69
C ASN A 427 -35.52 14.46 -6.91
N LEU A 428 -35.15 15.64 -6.36
CA LEU A 428 -33.98 15.73 -5.48
C LEU A 428 -34.16 14.95 -4.18
N SER A 429 -35.37 14.85 -3.65
CA SER A 429 -35.66 14.06 -2.45
C SER A 429 -35.52 12.55 -2.71
N LYS A 430 -35.87 12.08 -3.91
CA LYS A 430 -35.59 10.70 -4.37
C LYS A 430 -34.09 10.45 -4.51
N GLU A 431 -33.36 11.37 -5.13
CA GLU A 431 -31.90 11.29 -5.26
C GLU A 431 -31.20 11.34 -3.88
N LEU A 432 -31.75 12.08 -2.91
CA LEU A 432 -31.27 12.07 -1.52
C LEU A 432 -31.43 10.68 -0.89
N ARG A 433 -32.58 10.02 -1.08
CA ARG A 433 -32.82 8.65 -0.60
C ARG A 433 -31.81 7.67 -1.17
N TYR A 434 -31.61 7.72 -2.49
CA TYR A 434 -30.58 6.94 -3.18
C TYR A 434 -29.20 7.20 -2.60
N THR A 435 -28.81 8.48 -2.50
CA THR A 435 -27.49 8.89 -2.01
C THR A 435 -27.26 8.41 -0.57
N GLN A 436 -28.26 8.50 0.30
CA GLN A 436 -28.17 8.01 1.68
C GLN A 436 -27.87 6.50 1.73
N GLN A 437 -28.62 5.70 0.95
CA GLN A 437 -28.45 4.24 0.92
C GLN A 437 -27.05 3.86 0.42
N VAL A 438 -26.60 4.48 -0.68
CA VAL A 438 -25.28 4.23 -1.24
C VAL A 438 -24.19 4.66 -0.27
N VAL A 439 -24.24 5.89 0.25
CA VAL A 439 -23.21 6.40 1.17
C VAL A 439 -23.13 5.57 2.46
N ALA A 440 -24.25 5.06 2.97
CA ALA A 440 -24.25 4.16 4.13
C ALA A 440 -23.56 2.82 3.81
N ALA A 441 -23.88 2.21 2.67
CA ALA A 441 -23.24 0.97 2.22
C ALA A 441 -21.74 1.16 1.97
N GLU A 442 -21.36 2.27 1.34
CA GLU A 442 -19.98 2.64 1.07
C GLU A 442 -19.19 2.91 2.35
N LEU A 443 -19.80 3.57 3.33
CA LEU A 443 -19.18 3.81 4.63
C LEU A 443 -18.88 2.48 5.35
N ALA A 444 -19.81 1.52 5.30
CA ALA A 444 -19.60 0.19 5.88
C ALA A 444 -18.47 -0.57 5.16
N GLY A 445 -18.46 -0.56 3.82
CA GLY A 445 -17.38 -1.18 3.03
C GLY A 445 -16.02 -0.52 3.26
N TRP A 446 -15.99 0.81 3.39
CA TRP A 446 -14.78 1.55 3.74
C TRP A 446 -14.28 1.24 5.15
N GLN A 447 -15.16 1.03 6.14
CA GLN A 447 -14.78 0.64 7.50
C GLN A 447 -13.96 -0.66 7.51
N ASP A 448 -14.43 -1.70 6.81
CA ASP A 448 -13.65 -2.94 6.69
C ASP A 448 -12.36 -2.76 5.87
N MET A 449 -12.43 -2.03 4.75
CA MET A 449 -11.28 -1.82 3.86
C MET A 449 -10.15 -1.06 4.56
N HIS A 450 -10.43 0.07 5.22
CA HIS A 450 -9.39 0.88 5.86
C HIS A 450 -8.75 0.15 7.05
N GLU A 451 -9.50 -0.67 7.80
CA GLU A 451 -8.96 -1.51 8.87
C GLU A 451 -7.97 -2.53 8.30
N ARG A 452 -8.35 -3.25 7.24
CA ARG A 452 -7.46 -4.22 6.56
C ARG A 452 -6.20 -3.54 6.02
N MET A 453 -6.33 -2.36 5.41
CA MET A 453 -5.21 -1.56 4.93
C MET A 453 -4.26 -1.17 6.08
N GLY A 454 -4.80 -0.68 7.19
CA GLY A 454 -4.02 -0.29 8.38
C GLY A 454 -3.27 -1.46 9.00
N ARG A 455 -3.96 -2.59 9.24
CA ARG A 455 -3.32 -3.81 9.78
C ARG A 455 -2.21 -4.33 8.88
N LYS A 456 -2.44 -4.34 7.56
CA LYS A 456 -1.43 -4.75 6.57
C LYS A 456 -0.22 -3.83 6.60
N ALA A 457 -0.42 -2.52 6.61
CA ALA A 457 0.68 -1.54 6.66
C ALA A 457 1.55 -1.74 7.92
N ILE A 458 0.92 -1.93 9.10
CA ILE A 458 1.65 -2.19 10.35
C ILE A 458 2.46 -3.48 10.27
N LYS A 459 1.88 -4.56 9.72
CA LYS A 459 2.56 -5.85 9.55
C LYS A 459 3.75 -5.74 8.58
N GLU A 460 3.59 -5.02 7.48
CA GLU A 460 4.66 -4.77 6.52
C GLU A 460 5.78 -3.91 7.11
N LEU A 461 5.44 -2.87 7.89
CA LEU A 461 6.41 -2.08 8.63
C LEU A 461 7.21 -2.96 9.59
N ALA A 462 6.55 -3.76 10.43
CA ALA A 462 7.23 -4.62 11.39
C ALA A 462 8.18 -5.62 10.71
N LYS A 463 7.73 -6.26 9.62
CA LYS A 463 8.57 -7.17 8.82
C LYS A 463 9.76 -6.45 8.20
N GLY A 464 9.53 -5.32 7.56
CA GLY A 464 10.58 -4.53 6.92
C GLY A 464 11.61 -4.00 7.93
N MET A 465 11.15 -3.54 9.10
CA MET A 465 12.02 -3.11 10.19
C MET A 465 12.89 -4.25 10.70
N LEU A 466 12.32 -5.46 10.88
CA LEU A 466 13.09 -6.61 11.31
C LEU A 466 14.21 -6.97 10.32
N VAL A 467 13.93 -6.92 9.01
CA VAL A 467 14.97 -7.14 7.98
C VAL A 467 16.03 -6.04 8.03
N MET A 468 15.61 -4.78 8.09
CA MET A 468 16.53 -3.64 8.14
C MET A 468 17.44 -3.67 9.38
N GLU A 469 16.88 -3.90 10.57
CA GLU A 469 17.67 -3.91 11.81
C GLU A 469 18.61 -5.12 11.87
N ARG A 470 18.23 -6.28 11.30
CA ARG A 470 19.14 -7.42 11.14
C ARG A 470 20.32 -7.09 10.23
N MET A 471 20.06 -6.48 9.08
CA MET A 471 21.13 -6.03 8.17
C MET A 471 22.05 -5.01 8.85
N ARG A 472 21.48 -4.08 9.63
CA ARG A 472 22.25 -3.10 10.40
C ARG A 472 23.12 -3.79 11.45
N LEU A 473 22.56 -4.74 12.20
CA LEU A 473 23.29 -5.53 13.19
C LEU A 473 24.45 -6.30 12.55
N GLU A 474 24.20 -7.00 11.43
CA GLU A 474 25.24 -7.70 10.66
C GLU A 474 26.33 -6.71 10.22
N GLY A 475 25.95 -5.54 9.70
CA GLY A 475 26.91 -4.48 9.37
C GLY A 475 27.72 -3.97 10.56
N MET A 476 27.10 -3.83 11.74
CA MET A 476 27.79 -3.41 12.96
C MET A 476 28.77 -4.49 13.45
N LYS A 477 28.40 -5.77 13.34
CA LYS A 477 29.30 -6.90 13.60
C LYS A 477 30.50 -6.86 12.64
N ARG A 478 30.28 -6.65 11.34
CA ARG A 478 31.36 -6.45 10.35
C ARG A 478 32.28 -5.29 10.71
N ALA A 479 31.71 -4.15 11.11
CA ALA A 479 32.49 -2.99 11.55
C ALA A 479 33.34 -3.30 12.78
N LEU A 480 32.79 -4.01 13.77
CA LEU A 480 33.51 -4.40 14.98
C LEU A 480 34.65 -5.40 14.71
N ARG A 481 34.44 -6.36 13.79
CA ARG A 481 35.47 -7.34 13.40
C ARG A 481 36.76 -6.68 12.92
N LYS A 482 36.66 -5.56 12.20
CA LYS A 482 37.82 -4.79 11.73
C LYS A 482 38.75 -4.30 12.86
N ILE A 483 38.23 -4.20 14.09
CA ILE A 483 39.01 -3.84 15.28
C ILE A 483 39.40 -5.10 16.08
N GLN A 484 38.57 -6.13 16.11
CA GLN A 484 38.82 -7.36 16.88
C GLN A 484 39.96 -8.22 16.31
N GLY A 485 40.26 -8.12 15.01
CA GLY A 485 41.45 -8.74 14.40
C GLY A 485 42.79 -8.20 14.96
N VAL A 486 42.76 -7.07 15.68
CA VAL A 486 43.91 -6.39 16.27
C VAL A 486 44.14 -6.89 17.70
N GLY A 487 44.46 -8.17 17.86
CA GLY A 487 45.15 -8.72 19.04
C GLY A 487 44.58 -8.42 20.43
N ASN A 488 43.27 -8.22 20.62
CA ASN A 488 42.71 -7.93 21.95
C ASN A 488 41.63 -8.95 22.38
N PRO A 489 42.01 -10.05 23.07
CA PRO A 489 41.08 -11.10 23.50
C PRO A 489 40.06 -10.64 24.58
N SER A 490 40.20 -9.42 25.12
CA SER A 490 39.33 -8.89 26.17
C SER A 490 37.91 -8.51 25.71
N LEU A 491 37.70 -8.30 24.40
CA LEU A 491 36.38 -7.96 23.83
C LEU A 491 35.53 -9.16 23.43
N ALA A 492 36.12 -10.36 23.36
CA ALA A 492 35.43 -11.60 23.01
C ALA A 492 34.49 -12.10 24.13
N MET A 493 34.73 -11.71 25.40
CA MET A 493 33.96 -12.16 26.56
C MET A 493 32.58 -11.49 26.73
N LEU A 494 32.24 -10.49 25.93
CA LEU A 494 30.94 -9.79 26.02
C LEU A 494 29.82 -10.44 25.19
N TYR A 495 30.10 -11.55 24.49
CA TYR A 495 29.22 -12.17 23.49
C TYR A 495 28.87 -13.63 23.77
N GLU A 496 28.64 -14.02 25.03
CA GLU A 496 27.80 -15.20 25.27
C GLU A 496 26.33 -14.78 25.16
N GLU A 497 25.69 -15.12 24.03
CA GLU A 497 24.22 -15.05 23.92
C GLU A 497 23.58 -16.00 24.97
N PRO A 498 22.54 -15.57 25.70
CA PRO A 498 21.81 -16.48 26.58
C PRO A 498 21.07 -17.51 25.73
N ASN A 499 21.56 -18.74 25.79
CA ASN A 499 21.06 -19.89 25.03
C ASN A 499 19.60 -20.19 25.43
N LEU A 500 18.64 -19.70 24.63
CA LEU A 500 17.21 -19.99 24.74
C LEU A 500 16.82 -21.07 23.73
N ALA A 501 17.20 -22.33 24.00
CA ALA A 501 16.62 -23.48 23.33
C ALA A 501 16.70 -24.78 24.17
N SER A 502 15.51 -25.29 24.48
CA SER A 502 15.13 -26.70 24.71
C SER A 502 15.90 -27.52 25.75
N LYS A 503 15.38 -27.56 26.98
CA LYS A 503 15.39 -28.79 27.78
C LYS A 503 14.35 -29.75 27.20
N SER A 504 14.74 -30.55 26.22
CA SER A 504 14.07 -31.83 25.94
C SER A 504 14.79 -32.91 26.73
N SER A 505 14.08 -33.47 27.69
CA SER A 505 14.43 -34.65 28.48
C SER A 505 14.89 -35.82 27.62
N SER A 506 16.10 -36.31 27.86
CA SER A 506 16.44 -37.72 27.63
C SER A 506 16.90 -38.31 28.97
N SER A 507 16.00 -39.08 29.55
CA SER A 507 16.22 -39.96 30.68
C SER A 507 17.17 -41.08 30.29
N SER A 508 18.35 -41.15 30.89
CA SER A 508 19.12 -42.38 31.02
C SER A 508 19.21 -42.74 32.50
N SER A 509 18.47 -43.79 32.82
CA SER A 509 18.52 -44.64 33.99
C SER A 509 19.85 -44.68 34.77
N GLU A 510 19.79 -44.33 36.05
CA GLU A 510 20.60 -44.99 37.08
C GLU A 510 19.65 -45.45 38.21
N GLN A 511 19.48 -46.77 38.29
CA GLN A 511 19.02 -47.44 39.50
C GLN A 511 20.22 -47.58 40.43
N THR A 512 20.08 -47.13 41.68
CA THR A 512 20.58 -47.87 42.86
C THR A 512 19.83 -47.38 44.09
N ALA A 513 19.51 -48.36 44.94
CA ALA A 513 18.50 -48.30 45.98
C ALA A 513 19.05 -47.94 47.37
N SER A 514 18.19 -47.36 48.22
CA SER A 514 18.07 -47.61 49.68
C SER A 514 16.91 -46.73 50.19
N LYS A 515 15.73 -47.31 50.50
CA LYS A 515 15.27 -47.92 51.78
C LYS A 515 15.17 -46.92 52.95
N GLU A 516 13.92 -46.65 53.35
CA GLU A 516 13.31 -46.50 54.71
C GLU A 516 11.94 -45.80 54.50
N GLU A 517 10.77 -46.47 54.58
CA GLU A 517 9.92 -46.68 55.79
C GLU A 517 9.79 -45.40 56.65
N GLU A 518 8.62 -44.82 56.98
CA GLU A 518 7.35 -45.40 57.45
C GLU A 518 6.22 -44.32 57.52
N ALA A 519 4.97 -44.79 57.54
CA ALA A 519 3.74 -44.23 58.18
C ALA A 519 3.18 -42.85 57.74
N ALA A 520 2.00 -42.74 57.10
CA ALA A 520 0.62 -43.03 57.54
C ALA A 520 -0.11 -41.82 58.17
N ASP A 521 -1.07 -41.28 57.41
CA ASP A 521 -2.42 -40.81 57.80
C ASP A 521 -3.02 -40.16 56.53
N GLY A 522 -4.18 -40.53 55.97
CA GLY A 522 -5.41 -40.94 56.63
C GLY A 522 -6.38 -39.74 56.61
N LEU A 523 -7.21 -39.60 55.57
CA LEU A 523 -8.68 -39.55 55.68
C LEU A 523 -9.36 -39.20 54.35
N THR A 524 -10.35 -40.05 54.07
CA THR A 524 -11.39 -40.06 53.05
C THR A 524 -12.61 -39.23 53.46
N ILE A 525 -13.62 -39.25 52.57
CA ILE A 525 -15.06 -38.96 52.72
C ILE A 525 -15.42 -37.59 52.14
N GLY A 526 -16.38 -37.43 51.23
CA GLY A 526 -17.45 -38.29 50.68
C GLY A 526 -18.38 -37.37 49.89
N SER A 527 -18.96 -37.82 48.77
CA SER A 527 -20.40 -38.16 48.63
C SER A 527 -21.31 -36.92 48.73
N GLU A 528 -22.30 -36.62 47.90
CA GLU A 528 -23.28 -37.30 47.02
C GLU A 528 -24.02 -36.10 46.36
N GLY A 529 -24.80 -36.15 45.28
CA GLY A 529 -25.53 -37.22 44.62
C GLY A 529 -26.65 -36.54 43.82
N ASP A 530 -26.97 -37.16 42.67
CA ASP A 530 -28.33 -37.39 42.17
C ASP A 530 -29.13 -36.22 41.54
N GLU A 531 -29.96 -36.40 40.51
CA GLU A 531 -30.45 -37.60 39.80
C GLU A 531 -31.15 -37.15 38.50
N ALA A 532 -31.23 -38.10 37.54
CA ALA A 532 -32.33 -38.40 36.61
C ALA A 532 -32.96 -37.29 35.70
N GLY A 533 -33.30 -37.55 34.45
CA GLY A 533 -33.33 -38.79 33.67
C GLY A 533 -34.02 -38.59 32.32
N GLU A 534 -33.76 -39.54 31.41
CA GLU A 534 -34.67 -40.15 30.41
C GLU A 534 -35.50 -39.28 29.45
N ALA A 535 -35.74 -39.61 28.17
CA ALA A 535 -35.46 -40.79 27.34
C ALA A 535 -35.81 -40.52 25.86
N SER A 536 -35.28 -41.37 24.98
CA SER A 536 -35.85 -41.85 23.68
C SER A 536 -36.00 -40.87 22.50
N GLY A 537 -35.74 -41.22 21.23
CA GLY A 537 -35.36 -42.50 20.61
C GLY A 537 -35.32 -42.39 19.07
N GLN A 538 -34.79 -43.45 18.43
CA GLN A 538 -34.90 -43.86 17.00
C GLN A 538 -34.23 -42.97 15.93
N VAL A 539 -33.19 -43.39 15.19
CA VAL A 539 -32.93 -44.57 14.31
C VAL A 539 -33.80 -44.58 13.03
N ASP A 540 -33.20 -44.19 11.89
CA ASP A 540 -32.97 -45.07 10.73
C ASP A 540 -32.14 -44.35 9.62
N PRO A 541 -31.27 -45.06 8.87
CA PRO A 541 -30.61 -44.58 7.67
C PRO A 541 -31.16 -45.26 6.41
N VAL A 542 -31.32 -44.50 5.31
CA VAL A 542 -31.46 -45.05 3.95
C VAL A 542 -30.65 -44.18 3.00
N GLY A 543 -29.70 -44.80 2.29
CA GLY A 543 -28.99 -44.19 1.18
C GLY A 543 -29.73 -44.39 -0.14
N ASP A 544 -29.30 -43.67 -1.17
CA ASP A 544 -29.26 -44.19 -2.54
C ASP A 544 -28.42 -43.30 -3.47
N ALA A 545 -27.68 -43.99 -4.34
CA ALA A 545 -27.05 -43.62 -5.61
C ALA A 545 -25.98 -42.51 -5.67
#